data_AF-A0A1B6EH23-F1
#
_entry.id   AF-A0A1B6EH23-F1
#
_cell.length_a   1.000
_cell.length_b   1.000
_cell.length_c   1.000
_cell.angle_alpha   90.00
_cell.angle_beta   90.00
_cell.angle_gamma   90.00
#
_symmetry.space_group_name_H-M   'P 1'
#
loop_
_entity.id
_entity.type
_entity.pdbx_description
1 polymer ?
#
loop_
_entity_poly.entity_id
_entity_poly.type
_entity_poly.pdbx_seq_one_letter_code
_entity_poly.pdbx_strand_id
1 'polypeptide(L)'
;MATRTAWCLLVLLLGLAVATSIRQKRQDDGEEEESESQSVDELCKDRPPDEYFRLSTTGDCRDVVRCDKAAENGKTRLAGVRCPNGLAFDIDRQTCDWKTHVKNCNELESK
;
A
#
# COMPACT_ATOMS: atom_id res chain seq x y z
N MET A 1 19.43 56.20 18.41
CA MET A 1 19.52 55.30 17.23
C MET A 1 19.49 53.83 17.62
N ALA A 2 20.07 53.43 18.77
CA ALA A 2 20.13 52.03 19.23
C ALA A 2 18.79 51.35 19.57
N THR A 3 17.75 52.10 19.94
CA THR A 3 16.45 51.53 20.36
C THR A 3 15.59 51.06 19.17
N ARG A 4 15.67 51.75 18.02
CA ARG A 4 14.92 51.39 16.80
C ARG A 4 15.54 50.18 16.12
N THR A 5 16.86 50.07 16.12
CA THR A 5 17.59 48.89 15.60
C THR A 5 17.37 47.67 16.49
N ALA A 6 17.30 47.84 17.82
CA ALA A 6 16.99 46.76 18.75
C ALA A 6 15.57 46.19 18.55
N TRP A 7 14.57 47.04 18.30
CA TRP A 7 13.20 46.59 17.98
C TRP A 7 13.11 45.92 16.60
N CYS A 8 13.79 46.44 15.58
CA CYS A 8 13.85 45.77 14.28
C CYS A 8 14.49 44.38 14.39
N LEU A 9 15.58 44.23 15.16
CA LEU A 9 16.24 42.94 15.37
C LEU A 9 15.38 41.97 16.19
N LEU A 10 14.65 42.46 17.21
CA LEU A 10 13.71 41.65 17.99
C LEU A 10 12.55 41.12 17.13
N VAL A 11 11.96 41.97 16.29
CA VAL A 11 10.87 41.56 15.37
C VAL A 11 11.37 40.56 14.32
N LEU A 12 12.61 40.73 13.83
CA LEU A 12 13.22 39.82 12.84
C LEU A 12 13.55 38.44 13.45
N LEU A 13 14.02 38.41 14.70
CA LEU A 13 14.27 37.17 15.45
C LEU A 13 12.97 36.44 15.83
N LEU A 14 11.91 37.18 16.20
CA LEU A 14 10.58 36.62 16.45
C LEU A 14 9.94 36.07 15.16
N GLY A 15 10.12 36.75 14.01
CA GLY A 15 9.62 36.27 12.71
C GLY A 15 10.30 34.99 12.21
N LEU A 16 11.60 34.83 12.46
CA LEU A 16 12.36 33.61 12.12
C LEU A 16 11.92 32.40 12.96
N ALA A 17 11.52 32.60 14.22
CA ALA A 17 11.02 31.51 15.08
C ALA A 17 9.65 30.97 14.64
N VAL A 18 8.81 31.81 14.01
CA VAL A 18 7.48 31.41 13.51
C VAL A 18 7.59 30.64 12.19
N ALA A 19 8.63 30.89 11.38
CA ALA A 19 8.85 30.18 10.12
C ALA A 19 9.31 28.72 10.29
N THR A 20 9.91 28.38 11.44
CA THR A 20 10.42 27.03 11.71
C THR A 20 9.40 26.05 12.30
N SER A 21 8.21 26.52 12.71
CA SER A 21 7.20 25.67 13.37
C SER A 21 6.09 25.18 12.44
N ILE A 22 6.06 25.55 11.17
CA ILE A 22 5.13 24.96 10.19
C ILE A 22 5.76 23.69 9.61
N ARG A 23 5.90 22.66 10.46
CA ARG A 23 6.04 21.28 9.98
C ARG A 23 4.64 20.78 9.68
N GLN A 24 4.14 21.09 8.48
CA GLN A 24 2.87 20.57 8.01
C GLN A 24 2.99 19.05 7.90
N LYS A 25 2.44 18.34 8.89
CA LYS A 25 2.27 16.89 8.86
C LYS A 25 1.37 16.59 7.66
N ARG A 26 1.95 16.06 6.59
CA ARG A 26 1.18 15.50 5.47
C ARG A 26 0.62 14.17 5.95
N GLN A 27 -0.69 14.04 5.79
CA GLN A 27 -1.52 12.84 5.92
C GLN A 27 -1.79 12.39 7.37
N ASP A 28 -3.02 12.64 7.78
CA ASP A 28 -3.73 11.88 8.80
C ASP A 28 -5.12 11.58 8.22
N ASP A 29 -5.14 10.68 7.24
CA ASP A 29 -6.35 10.07 6.69
C ASP A 29 -6.66 8.80 7.50
N GLY A 30 -6.68 8.92 8.83
CA GLY A 30 -6.76 7.79 9.78
C GLY A 30 -8.09 7.03 9.77
N GLU A 31 -9.12 7.54 9.10
CA GLU A 31 -10.44 6.87 9.02
C GLU A 31 -10.54 5.85 7.87
N GLU A 32 -9.75 6.01 6.79
CA GLU A 32 -9.79 5.08 5.65
C GLU A 32 -9.02 3.78 5.95
N GLU A 33 -7.92 3.90 6.72
CA GLU A 33 -7.02 2.80 7.10
C GLU A 33 -7.67 1.70 7.95
N GLU A 34 -8.65 2.05 8.80
CA GLU A 34 -9.37 1.08 9.63
C GLU A 34 -10.34 0.25 8.78
N SER A 35 -11.07 0.91 7.87
CA SER A 35 -12.06 0.24 7.01
C SER A 35 -11.41 -0.74 6.02
N GLU A 36 -10.29 -0.36 5.41
CA GLU A 36 -9.53 -1.26 4.53
C GLU A 36 -8.91 -2.41 5.31
N SER A 37 -8.40 -2.14 6.52
CA SER A 37 -7.81 -3.19 7.36
C SER A 37 -8.78 -4.30 7.73
N GLN A 38 -10.00 -3.94 8.13
CA GLN A 38 -11.05 -4.89 8.46
C GLN A 38 -11.42 -5.75 7.24
N SER A 39 -11.48 -5.16 6.05
CA SER A 39 -11.78 -5.89 4.81
C SER A 39 -10.66 -6.87 4.42
N VAL A 40 -9.40 -6.52 4.65
CA VAL A 40 -8.24 -7.37 4.33
C VAL A 40 -8.11 -8.51 5.35
N ASP A 41 -8.34 -8.25 6.63
CA ASP A 41 -8.32 -9.28 7.66
C ASP A 41 -9.44 -10.31 7.44
N GLU A 42 -10.63 -9.88 7.01
CA GLU A 42 -11.71 -10.79 6.60
C GLU A 42 -11.35 -11.59 5.34
N LEU A 43 -10.80 -10.93 4.31
CA LEU A 43 -10.39 -11.58 3.07
C LEU A 43 -9.30 -12.65 3.31
N CYS A 44 -8.37 -12.37 4.21
CA CYS A 44 -7.24 -13.23 4.54
C CYS A 44 -7.53 -14.26 5.65
N LYS A 45 -8.75 -14.25 6.21
CA LYS A 45 -9.19 -15.25 7.18
C LYS A 45 -9.13 -16.63 6.55
N ASP A 46 -8.43 -17.55 7.21
CA ASP A 46 -8.22 -18.95 6.76
C ASP A 46 -7.48 -19.14 5.43
N ARG A 47 -6.91 -18.07 4.84
CA ARG A 47 -6.05 -18.18 3.66
C ARG A 47 -4.61 -18.54 4.03
N PRO A 48 -3.95 -19.41 3.26
CA PRO A 48 -2.53 -19.71 3.44
C PRO A 48 -1.67 -18.47 3.09
N PRO A 49 -0.57 -18.22 3.83
CA PRO A 49 0.24 -17.01 3.64
C PRO A 49 1.08 -17.02 2.36
N ASP A 50 1.38 -18.20 1.81
CA ASP A 50 2.27 -18.36 0.67
C ASP A 50 1.56 -18.57 -0.67
N GLU A 51 0.22 -18.46 -0.70
CA GLU A 51 -0.58 -18.63 -1.91
C GLU A 51 -1.04 -17.29 -2.49
N TYR A 52 -0.79 -17.11 -3.78
CA TYR A 52 -1.30 -16.01 -4.56
C TYR A 52 -2.69 -16.31 -5.11
N PHE A 53 -3.55 -15.31 -5.04
CA PHE A 53 -4.91 -15.33 -5.52
C PHE A 53 -5.27 -14.04 -6.27
N ARG A 54 -6.36 -14.06 -7.02
CA ARG A 54 -6.88 -12.89 -7.75
C ARG A 54 -7.97 -12.22 -6.93
N LEU A 55 -7.98 -10.89 -6.93
CA LEU A 55 -9.10 -10.11 -6.36
C LEU A 55 -10.32 -10.06 -7.29
N SER A 56 -10.11 -10.29 -8.59
CA SER A 56 -11.15 -10.30 -9.61
C SER A 56 -10.75 -11.17 -10.79
N THR A 57 -11.73 -11.79 -11.43
CA THR A 57 -11.58 -12.49 -12.71
C THR A 57 -11.80 -11.58 -13.92
N THR A 58 -12.24 -10.33 -13.68
CA THR A 58 -12.46 -9.33 -14.73
C THR A 58 -11.24 -8.43 -14.81
N GLY A 59 -10.44 -8.56 -15.88
CA GLY A 59 -9.30 -7.66 -16.11
C GLY A 59 -8.04 -8.36 -16.64
N ASP A 60 -6.89 -7.73 -16.39
CA ASP A 60 -5.58 -8.28 -16.77
C ASP A 60 -5.17 -9.38 -15.79
N CYS A 61 -4.95 -10.58 -16.32
CA CYS A 61 -4.63 -11.80 -15.56
C CYS A 61 -3.24 -11.83 -14.90
N ARG A 62 -2.61 -10.67 -14.83
CA ARG A 62 -1.21 -10.51 -14.46
C ARG A 62 -1.04 -10.15 -13.00
N ASP A 63 -2.10 -9.61 -12.40
CA ASP A 63 -2.10 -9.12 -11.04
C ASP A 63 -2.67 -10.17 -10.09
N VAL A 64 -1.87 -10.52 -9.10
CA VAL A 64 -2.25 -11.41 -8.00
C VAL A 64 -1.74 -10.85 -6.69
N VAL A 65 -2.38 -11.25 -5.61
CA VAL A 65 -2.04 -10.85 -4.24
C VAL A 65 -1.93 -12.08 -3.35
N ARG A 66 -1.15 -11.98 -2.28
CA ARG A 66 -1.13 -12.96 -1.18
C ARG A 66 -1.29 -12.26 0.15
N CYS A 67 -1.73 -13.01 1.16
CA CYS A 67 -1.88 -12.50 2.52
C CYS A 67 -0.54 -12.52 3.26
N ASP A 68 0.03 -11.35 3.51
CA ASP A 68 1.25 -11.19 4.29
C ASP A 68 0.90 -10.87 5.75
N LYS A 69 1.05 -11.89 6.61
CA LYS A 69 0.79 -11.84 8.06
C LYS A 69 1.99 -11.33 8.87
N ALA A 70 3.11 -11.01 8.23
CA ALA A 70 4.36 -10.61 8.89
C ALA A 70 4.56 -9.08 8.98
N ALA A 71 3.51 -8.27 8.75
CA ALA A 71 3.65 -6.82 8.81
C ALA A 71 3.96 -6.34 10.24
N GLU A 72 4.74 -5.26 10.35
CA GLU A 72 5.42 -4.76 11.56
C GLU A 72 4.51 -4.49 12.78
N ASN A 73 3.19 -4.53 12.61
CA ASN A 73 2.20 -4.21 13.64
C ASN A 73 1.17 -5.33 13.91
N GLY A 74 1.39 -6.55 13.37
CA GLY A 74 0.42 -7.66 13.48
C GLY A 74 -0.85 -7.49 12.64
N LYS A 75 -0.89 -6.47 11.76
CA LYS A 75 -1.95 -6.21 10.78
C LYS A 75 -1.70 -7.05 9.53
N THR A 76 -2.72 -7.72 8.99
CA THR A 76 -2.57 -8.45 7.72
C THR A 76 -2.54 -7.45 6.56
N ARG A 77 -1.64 -7.64 5.59
CA ARG A 77 -1.62 -6.84 4.35
C ARG A 77 -1.68 -7.72 3.11
N LEU A 78 -2.17 -7.16 2.00
CA LEU A 78 -2.09 -7.80 0.70
C LEU A 78 -0.75 -7.44 0.04
N ALA A 79 0.07 -8.44 -0.22
CA ALA A 79 1.30 -8.31 -0.99
C ALA A 79 1.04 -8.69 -2.45
N GLY A 80 1.14 -7.72 -3.36
CA GLY A 80 0.85 -7.92 -4.79
C GLY A 80 2.09 -8.25 -5.63
N VAL A 81 1.89 -9.06 -6.67
CA VAL A 81 2.85 -9.29 -7.76
C VAL A 81 2.15 -9.08 -9.09
N ARG A 82 2.86 -8.44 -10.03
CA ARG A 82 2.43 -8.27 -11.42
C ARG A 82 3.39 -9.01 -12.35
N CYS A 83 2.85 -9.92 -13.17
CA CYS A 83 3.66 -10.61 -14.17
C CYS A 83 4.20 -9.65 -15.25
N PRO A 84 5.40 -9.91 -15.80
CA PRO A 84 5.93 -9.21 -16.97
C PRO A 84 4.98 -9.19 -18.17
N ASN A 85 5.23 -8.27 -19.11
CA ASN A 85 4.45 -8.20 -20.34
C ASN A 85 4.57 -9.50 -21.15
N GLY A 86 3.45 -9.98 -21.70
CA GLY A 86 3.40 -11.24 -22.45
C GLY A 86 3.20 -12.51 -21.60
N LEU A 87 3.27 -12.38 -20.28
CA LEU A 87 2.95 -13.45 -19.33
C LEU A 87 1.58 -13.21 -18.68
N ALA A 88 1.03 -14.24 -18.06
CA ALA A 88 -0.11 -14.20 -17.16
C ALA A 88 0.22 -15.06 -15.94
N PHE A 89 -0.42 -14.79 -14.80
CA PHE A 89 -0.22 -15.62 -13.63
C PHE A 89 -1.03 -16.91 -13.78
N ASP A 90 -0.38 -18.06 -13.65
CA ASP A 90 -1.01 -19.37 -13.54
C ASP A 90 -1.28 -19.66 -12.07
N ILE A 91 -2.56 -19.75 -11.68
CA ILE A 91 -2.94 -19.87 -10.26
C ILE A 91 -2.68 -21.26 -9.68
N ASP A 92 -2.78 -22.30 -10.50
CA ASP A 92 -2.50 -23.66 -10.06
C ASP A 92 -0.99 -23.89 -9.90
N ARG A 93 -0.20 -23.29 -10.79
CA ARG A 93 1.28 -23.41 -10.75
C ARG A 93 1.95 -22.35 -9.88
N GLN A 94 1.18 -21.37 -9.39
CA GLN A 94 1.66 -20.26 -8.56
C GLN A 94 2.85 -19.52 -9.20
N THR A 95 2.80 -19.29 -10.52
CA THR A 95 3.91 -18.68 -11.28
C THR A 95 3.44 -17.92 -12.51
N CYS A 96 4.26 -16.99 -13.00
CA CYS A 96 4.01 -16.34 -14.28
C CYS A 96 4.38 -17.28 -15.43
N ASP A 97 3.41 -17.64 -16.25
CA ASP A 97 3.59 -18.45 -17.46
C ASP A 97 3.16 -17.65 -18.70
N TRP A 98 3.47 -18.19 -19.87
CA TRP A 98 3.04 -17.63 -21.14
C TRP A 98 1.52 -17.57 -21.20
N LYS A 99 0.96 -16.43 -21.66
CA LYS A 99 -0.49 -16.22 -21.77
C LYS A 99 -1.23 -17.35 -22.49
N THR A 100 -0.58 -18.01 -23.44
CA THR A 100 -1.15 -19.13 -24.18
C THR A 100 -1.33 -20.40 -23.34
N HIS A 101 -0.56 -20.57 -22.27
CA HIS A 101 -0.60 -21.73 -21.38
C HIS A 101 -1.54 -21.53 -20.19
N VAL A 102 -1.73 -20.29 -19.74
CA VAL A 102 -2.64 -19.97 -18.62
C VAL A 102 -4.09 -20.16 -19.05
N LYS A 103 -4.77 -21.16 -18.48
CA LYS A 103 -6.20 -21.47 -18.74
C LYS A 103 -7.14 -21.16 -17.57
N ASN A 104 -6.58 -20.85 -16.40
CA ASN A 104 -7.29 -20.61 -15.14
C ASN A 104 -7.45 -19.11 -14.84
N CYS A 105 -7.52 -18.26 -15.87
CA CYS A 105 -7.63 -16.82 -15.67
C CYS A 105 -8.99 -16.39 -15.09
N ASN A 106 -10.01 -17.21 -15.32
CA ASN A 106 -11.36 -17.06 -14.81
C ASN A 106 -11.53 -17.64 -13.40
N GLU A 107 -10.44 -17.98 -12.71
CA GLU A 107 -10.45 -18.56 -11.37
C GLU A 107 -9.81 -17.59 -10.36
N LEU A 108 -10.30 -17.59 -9.12
CA LEU A 108 -9.82 -16.67 -8.09
C LEU A 108 -8.66 -17.24 -7.27
N GLU A 109 -8.60 -18.56 -7.10
CA GLU A 109 -7.66 -19.28 -6.24
C GLU A 109 -7.40 -20.68 -6.79
N SER A 110 -6.35 -21.36 -6.29
CA SER A 110 -6.06 -22.74 -6.71
C SER A 110 -7.08 -23.71 -6.09
N LYS A 111 -7.38 -24.82 -6.80
CA LYS A 111 -8.36 -25.83 -6.35
C LYS A 111 -7.75 -26.94 -5.51
#